data_AF-A0A2R7NYW7-F1
#
_entry.id   AF-A0A2R7NYW7-F1
#
_cell.length_a   1.000
_cell.length_b   1.000
_cell.length_c   1.000
_cell.angle_alpha   90.00
_cell.angle_beta   90.00
_cell.angle_gamma   90.00
#
_symmetry.space_group_name_H-M   'P 1'
#
loop_
_entity.id
_entity.type
_entity.pdbx_description
1 polymer ?
#
loop_
_entity_poly.entity_id
_entity_poly.type
_entity_poly.pdbx_seq_one_letter_code
_entity_poly.pdbx_strand_id
1 'polypeptide(L)'
;MKNIYFLLILSVYILMGCNNAFAAHKDSLQYKIKDKSRFSIPELYSDHFINNSDNDPETDAEIGKAIGAFNTIEANGHFTNTINPNDLTELPIGLKENVSNVEYGIVVTKAKFTPEYALINVYARVVTPQQGAEGGKKTLFFGAEDVKLSYNGKIIGDAKLSLLGDINMPFNQNQWMLTLEGGRINKLNGGSVNDNTYVIIDCDGIKELSLKGNVQISRNVLVPLDGNGSVLPEFGSNGQTNRVRGDFAFKATDWNDILVKVSITPFAITSQIKNQDKGYFSFFVNNAVLDLSDLRTDPSVMFPQYYNTHGYLIGGTESWRGLYVQTLN
;
A
#
# COMPACT_ATOMS: atom_id res chain seq x y z
N MET A 1 30.02 3.58 -12.24
CA MET A 1 29.30 2.77 -13.25
C MET A 1 28.23 3.64 -13.91
N LYS A 2 28.60 4.38 -14.95
CA LYS A 2 27.73 5.19 -15.81
C LYS A 2 28.10 4.77 -17.22
N ASN A 3 27.25 4.04 -17.95
CA ASN A 3 27.27 3.84 -19.43
C ASN A 3 26.38 2.68 -19.94
N ILE A 4 25.17 2.47 -19.38
CA ILE A 4 24.22 1.47 -19.92
C ILE A 4 22.85 2.08 -20.35
N TYR A 5 22.56 3.32 -19.97
CA TYR A 5 21.23 3.92 -20.22
C TYR A 5 21.01 4.53 -21.62
N PHE A 6 22.03 4.57 -22.49
CA PHE A 6 21.91 5.23 -23.80
C PHE A 6 21.42 4.31 -24.94
N LEU A 7 21.41 2.98 -24.77
CA LEU A 7 21.03 2.05 -25.85
C LEU A 7 19.53 1.69 -25.91
N LEU A 8 18.75 1.92 -24.85
CA LEU A 8 17.33 1.52 -24.83
C LEU A 8 16.41 2.52 -25.56
N ILE A 9 16.81 3.79 -25.67
CA ILE A 9 15.98 4.85 -26.27
C ILE A 9 15.93 4.76 -27.81
N LEU A 10 16.89 4.10 -28.46
CA LEU A 10 16.94 4.02 -29.93
C LEU A 10 16.08 2.89 -30.52
N SER A 11 15.62 1.92 -29.71
CA SER A 11 14.85 0.76 -30.20
C SER A 11 13.35 1.01 -30.34
N VAL A 12 12.82 2.11 -29.79
CA VAL A 12 11.38 2.44 -29.84
C VAL A 12 10.99 3.26 -31.08
N TYR A 13 11.95 3.88 -31.76
CA TYR A 13 11.67 4.76 -32.91
C TYR A 13 11.50 4.06 -34.27
N ILE A 14 11.77 2.75 -34.38
CA ILE A 14 11.74 2.04 -35.68
C ILE A 14 10.39 1.33 -35.96
N LEU A 15 9.45 1.28 -35.00
CA LEU A 15 8.14 0.62 -35.20
C LEU A 15 6.97 1.57 -35.55
N MET A 16 7.23 2.86 -35.77
CA MET A 16 6.20 3.88 -36.03
C MET A 16 6.26 4.55 -37.42
N GLY A 17 6.89 3.91 -38.42
CA GLY A 17 7.03 4.48 -39.76
C GLY A 17 6.84 3.48 -40.89
N CYS A 18 5.59 3.13 -41.21
CA CYS A 18 5.08 2.59 -42.49
C CYS A 18 3.61 2.16 -42.23
N ASN A 19 2.56 2.51 -42.96
CA ASN A 19 2.36 3.23 -44.20
C ASN A 19 0.91 3.75 -44.20
N ASN A 20 0.70 4.95 -44.73
CA ASN A 20 -0.59 5.35 -45.27
C ASN A 20 -0.84 4.61 -46.59
N ALA A 21 -2.13 4.39 -46.87
CA ALA A 21 -2.77 4.18 -48.17
C ALA A 21 -3.44 2.81 -48.31
N PHE A 22 -4.77 2.76 -48.12
CA PHE A 22 -5.66 2.12 -49.08
C PHE A 22 -7.07 2.71 -48.91
N ALA A 23 -7.56 3.33 -49.97
CA ALA A 23 -8.90 3.88 -50.08
C ALA A 23 -9.93 2.73 -50.05
N ALA A 24 -10.93 2.84 -49.19
CA ALA A 24 -12.04 1.89 -49.15
C ALA A 24 -13.01 2.18 -50.32
N HIS A 25 -13.01 1.29 -51.32
CA HIS A 25 -14.11 1.18 -52.28
C HIS A 25 -15.30 0.55 -51.57
N LYS A 26 -16.43 1.25 -51.62
CA LYS A 26 -17.73 0.82 -51.12
C LYS A 26 -18.28 -0.19 -52.12
N ASP A 27 -18.50 -1.44 -51.73
CA ASP A 27 -19.50 -2.28 -52.38
C ASP A 27 -20.04 -3.36 -51.45
N SER A 28 -21.35 -3.51 -51.54
CA SER A 28 -22.27 -4.16 -50.62
C SER A 28 -22.30 -5.67 -50.75
N LEU A 29 -22.22 -6.38 -49.62
CA LEU A 29 -22.83 -7.70 -49.48
C LEU A 29 -23.68 -7.72 -48.21
N GLN A 30 -24.99 -7.61 -48.43
CA GLN A 30 -26.05 -7.72 -47.45
C GLN A 30 -26.16 -9.18 -47.00
N TYR A 31 -25.77 -9.48 -45.76
CA TYR A 31 -26.19 -10.71 -45.09
C TYR A 31 -27.15 -10.36 -43.94
N LYS A 32 -28.42 -10.72 -44.12
CA LYS A 32 -29.48 -10.56 -43.10
C LYS A 32 -29.21 -11.53 -41.94
N ILE A 33 -28.72 -11.00 -40.82
CA ILE A 33 -28.80 -11.71 -39.52
C ILE A 33 -30.01 -11.13 -38.78
N LYS A 34 -31.02 -12.00 -38.57
CA LYS A 34 -32.19 -11.73 -37.73
C LYS A 34 -31.76 -11.52 -36.27
N ASP A 35 -32.31 -10.49 -35.66
CA ASP A 35 -32.39 -10.19 -34.22
C ASP A 35 -31.30 -10.79 -33.32
N LYS A 36 -30.21 -10.03 -33.11
CA LYS A 36 -29.54 -10.02 -31.81
C LYS A 36 -30.04 -8.79 -31.07
N SER A 37 -30.76 -9.01 -29.98
CA SER A 37 -31.02 -8.01 -28.95
C SER A 37 -29.72 -7.25 -28.67
N ARG A 38 -29.67 -5.98 -29.05
CA ARG A 38 -28.57 -5.08 -28.70
C ARG A 38 -28.58 -4.94 -27.18
N PHE A 39 -27.74 -5.69 -26.49
CA PHE A 39 -27.25 -5.26 -25.19
C PHE A 39 -26.43 -3.99 -25.48
N SER A 40 -27.06 -2.83 -25.28
CA SER A 40 -26.36 -1.56 -25.25
C SER A 40 -25.42 -1.60 -24.06
N ILE A 41 -24.12 -1.72 -24.33
CA ILE A 41 -23.08 -1.45 -23.33
C ILE A 41 -23.30 0.02 -22.92
N PRO A 42 -23.57 0.32 -21.64
CA PRO A 42 -23.69 1.70 -21.18
C PRO A 42 -22.42 2.47 -21.56
N GLU A 43 -22.60 3.73 -21.91
CA GLU A 43 -21.53 4.70 -22.16
C GLU A 43 -20.45 4.56 -21.07
N LEU A 44 -19.22 4.26 -21.50
CA LEU A 44 -18.15 3.76 -20.64
C LEU A 44 -17.85 4.77 -19.51
N TYR A 45 -18.31 4.46 -18.29
CA TYR A 45 -17.85 5.14 -17.09
C TYR A 45 -16.34 4.94 -17.00
N SER A 46 -15.56 6.02 -17.10
CA SER A 46 -14.11 5.93 -17.00
C SER A 46 -13.74 5.67 -15.54
N ASP A 47 -13.51 4.41 -15.21
CA ASP A 47 -13.16 3.99 -13.86
C ASP A 47 -11.71 4.40 -13.51
N HIS A 48 -11.52 5.66 -13.11
CA HIS A 48 -10.25 6.12 -12.54
C HIS A 48 -10.40 6.31 -11.05
N PHE A 49 -9.35 5.96 -10.31
CA PHE A 49 -9.31 6.30 -8.90
C PHE A 49 -9.15 7.81 -8.72
N ILE A 50 -10.03 8.39 -7.91
CA ILE A 50 -9.92 9.76 -7.42
C ILE A 50 -9.29 9.69 -6.04
N ASN A 51 -8.28 10.52 -5.79
CA ASN A 51 -7.62 10.59 -4.50
C ASN A 51 -8.46 11.40 -3.50
N ASN A 52 -9.58 10.85 -3.06
CA ASN A 52 -10.34 11.38 -1.93
C ASN A 52 -10.03 10.50 -0.71
N SER A 53 -9.28 11.06 0.23
CA SER A 53 -9.15 10.49 1.57
C SER A 53 -10.10 11.27 2.46
N ASP A 54 -11.38 10.90 2.45
CA ASP A 54 -12.36 11.51 3.34
C ASP A 54 -12.28 10.79 4.69
N ASN A 55 -11.27 11.15 5.47
CA ASN A 55 -11.21 10.74 6.87
C ASN A 55 -12.36 11.39 7.64
N ASP A 56 -12.75 10.81 8.76
CA ASP A 56 -13.69 11.47 9.64
C ASP A 56 -13.04 12.72 10.29
N PRO A 57 -13.84 13.75 10.68
CA PRO A 57 -13.29 15.00 11.21
C PRO A 57 -12.42 14.87 12.46
N GLU A 58 -12.63 13.81 13.26
CA GLU A 58 -11.82 13.57 14.45
C GLU A 58 -10.42 13.08 14.04
N THR A 59 -10.35 12.15 13.09
CA THR A 59 -9.10 11.68 12.51
C THR A 59 -8.32 12.83 11.86
N ASP A 60 -8.97 13.71 11.09
CA ASP A 60 -8.31 14.89 10.51
C ASP A 60 -7.75 15.85 11.57
N ALA A 61 -8.48 16.04 12.68
CA ALA A 61 -8.00 16.85 13.78
C ALA A 61 -6.75 16.24 14.44
N GLU A 62 -6.68 14.91 14.58
CA GLU A 62 -5.49 14.22 15.09
C GLU A 62 -4.29 14.31 14.15
N ILE A 63 -4.52 14.17 12.84
CA ILE A 63 -3.47 14.39 11.83
C ILE A 63 -2.95 15.83 11.92
N GLY A 64 -3.84 16.82 12.06
CA GLY A 64 -3.46 18.22 12.23
C GLY A 64 -2.60 18.47 13.48
N LYS A 65 -2.91 17.81 14.60
CA LYS A 65 -2.09 17.87 15.83
C LYS A 65 -0.70 17.25 15.61
N ALA A 66 -0.63 16.08 14.96
CA ALA A 66 0.64 15.44 14.63
C ALA A 66 1.51 16.35 13.75
N ILE A 67 0.94 16.92 12.68
CA ILE A 67 1.64 17.87 11.79
C ILE A 67 2.16 19.08 12.58
N GLY A 68 1.30 19.70 13.40
CA GLY A 68 1.67 20.85 14.22
C GLY A 68 2.82 20.56 15.18
N ALA A 69 2.79 19.39 15.83
CA ALA A 69 3.83 18.95 16.75
C ALA A 69 5.19 18.77 16.04
N PHE A 70 5.19 18.09 14.88
CA PHE A 70 6.41 17.91 14.09
C PHE A 70 6.96 19.24 13.53
N ASN A 71 6.10 20.15 13.08
CA ASN A 71 6.54 21.48 12.64
C ASN A 71 7.18 22.28 13.78
N THR A 72 6.64 22.18 14.99
CA THR A 72 7.14 22.90 16.18
C THR A 72 8.52 22.40 16.58
N ILE A 73 8.71 21.08 16.67
CA ILE A 73 10.01 20.51 17.05
C ILE A 73 11.07 20.73 15.97
N GLU A 74 10.70 20.72 14.69
CA GLU A 74 11.61 21.04 13.57
C GLU A 74 12.07 22.51 13.61
N ALA A 75 11.18 23.45 13.94
CA ALA A 75 11.52 24.86 14.07
C ALA A 75 12.43 25.14 15.27
N ASN A 76 12.18 24.45 16.39
CA ASN A 76 12.92 24.68 17.64
C ASN A 76 14.22 23.86 17.72
N GLY A 77 14.38 22.83 16.90
CA GLY A 77 15.53 21.93 16.94
C GLY A 77 15.59 21.04 18.19
N HIS A 78 14.48 20.90 18.91
CA HIS A 78 14.38 20.18 20.18
C HIS A 78 14.33 18.64 19.99
N PHE A 79 15.26 18.09 19.22
CA PHE A 79 15.41 16.65 19.06
C PHE A 79 16.31 16.07 20.14
N THR A 80 15.87 14.97 20.75
CA THR A 80 16.64 14.12 21.65
C THR A 80 16.95 12.78 20.99
N ASN A 81 17.89 12.04 21.54
CA ASN A 81 18.18 10.66 21.13
C ASN A 81 17.27 9.64 21.83
N THR A 82 16.63 10.01 22.94
CA THR A 82 15.76 9.13 23.73
C THR A 82 14.71 9.94 24.48
N ILE A 83 13.50 9.39 24.63
CA ILE A 83 12.40 10.00 25.38
C ILE A 83 12.61 9.73 26.87
N ASN A 84 13.10 10.75 27.59
CA ASN A 84 13.34 10.68 29.03
C ASN A 84 12.27 11.46 29.82
N PRO A 85 11.72 10.90 30.92
CA PRO A 85 10.78 11.60 31.79
C PRO A 85 11.25 12.98 32.29
N ASN A 86 12.56 13.17 32.50
CA ASN A 86 13.13 14.43 32.96
C ASN A 86 13.05 15.54 31.91
N ASP A 87 13.00 15.18 30.63
CA ASP A 87 12.96 16.12 29.51
C ASP A 87 11.53 16.52 29.14
N LEU A 88 10.51 15.90 29.78
CA LEU A 88 9.09 16.18 29.56
C LEU A 88 8.59 17.47 30.25
N THR A 89 9.50 18.31 30.75
CA THR A 89 9.16 19.62 31.33
C THR A 89 8.85 20.67 30.26
N GLU A 90 9.38 20.49 29.04
CA GLU A 90 9.11 21.35 27.90
C GLU A 90 8.63 20.48 26.73
N LEU A 91 7.46 20.82 26.18
CA LEU A 91 6.82 20.08 25.09
C LEU A 91 6.58 20.99 23.88
N PRO A 92 6.58 20.45 22.66
CA PRO A 92 6.86 19.04 22.33
C PRO A 92 8.35 18.68 22.41
N ILE A 93 8.63 17.42 22.73
CA ILE A 93 9.96 16.81 22.61
C ILE A 93 9.85 15.55 21.76
N GLY A 94 10.90 15.20 21.04
CA GLY A 94 10.86 14.09 20.11
C GLY A 94 12.22 13.69 19.60
N LEU A 95 12.23 12.60 18.86
CA LEU A 95 13.42 12.04 18.23
C LEU A 95 13.18 11.91 16.73
N LYS A 96 14.28 11.88 15.98
CA LYS A 96 14.27 11.70 14.54
C LYS A 96 15.41 10.76 14.17
N GLU A 97 15.08 9.75 13.38
CA GLU A 97 16.04 8.77 12.88
C GLU A 97 15.87 8.56 11.37
N ASN A 98 16.95 8.18 10.71
CA ASN A 98 16.93 7.77 9.31
C ASN A 98 17.52 6.37 9.22
N VAL A 99 16.68 5.40 8.86
CA VAL A 99 17.10 4.01 8.66
C VAL A 99 16.77 3.64 7.22
N SER A 100 17.75 3.18 6.45
CA SER A 100 17.54 2.67 5.09
C SER A 100 16.81 3.65 4.13
N ASN A 101 17.12 4.95 4.21
CA ASN A 101 16.46 6.03 3.45
C ASN A 101 14.97 6.28 3.77
N VAL A 102 14.47 5.67 4.85
CA VAL A 102 13.17 5.98 5.45
C VAL A 102 13.40 6.89 6.66
N GLU A 103 12.67 8.00 6.70
CA GLU A 103 12.73 8.91 7.84
C GLU A 103 11.63 8.53 8.83
N TYR A 104 12.03 8.31 10.08
CA TYR A 104 11.13 8.08 11.19
C TYR A 104 11.25 9.21 12.21
N GLY A 105 10.15 9.55 12.85
CA GLY A 105 10.14 10.50 13.94
C GLY A 105 9.09 10.13 14.98
N ILE A 106 9.36 10.48 16.23
CA ILE A 106 8.42 10.34 17.35
C ILE A 106 8.37 11.68 18.06
N VAL A 107 7.17 12.14 18.42
CA VAL A 107 6.96 13.37 19.16
C VAL A 107 5.97 13.18 20.29
N VAL A 108 6.37 13.57 21.50
CA VAL A 108 5.53 13.65 22.69
C VAL A 108 4.94 15.04 22.79
N THR A 109 3.62 15.12 22.88
CA THR A 109 2.87 16.39 22.84
C THR A 109 2.19 16.74 24.15
N LYS A 110 2.04 15.76 25.04
CA LYS A 110 1.44 15.92 26.37
C LYS A 110 2.10 14.94 27.33
N ALA A 111 2.29 15.37 28.57
CA ALA A 111 2.70 14.52 29.67
C ALA A 111 1.85 14.83 30.91
N LYS A 112 1.35 13.79 31.57
CA LYS A 112 0.65 13.86 32.86
C LYS A 112 1.33 12.93 33.85
N PHE A 113 1.90 13.50 34.89
CA PHE A 113 2.62 12.75 35.92
C PHE A 113 1.66 12.20 36.99
N THR A 114 1.83 10.94 37.34
CA THR A 114 1.17 10.24 38.46
C THR A 114 2.24 9.75 39.44
N PRO A 115 1.94 9.35 40.68
CA PRO A 115 2.99 8.90 41.60
C PRO A 115 3.83 7.71 41.06
N GLU A 116 3.27 6.87 40.21
CA GLU A 116 3.91 5.64 39.71
C GLU A 116 4.51 5.76 38.30
N TYR A 117 3.92 6.58 37.42
CA TYR A 117 4.33 6.73 36.02
C TYR A 117 3.86 8.05 35.40
N ALA A 118 4.35 8.39 34.21
CA ALA A 118 3.79 9.44 33.37
C ALA A 118 2.86 8.83 32.31
N LEU A 119 1.76 9.53 31.99
CA LEU A 119 0.92 9.29 30.83
C LEU A 119 1.30 10.28 29.75
N ILE A 120 1.66 9.80 28.57
CA ILE A 120 2.11 10.64 27.46
C ILE A 120 1.24 10.45 26.22
N ASN A 121 1.00 11.56 25.49
CA ASN A 121 0.41 11.51 24.16
C ASN A 121 1.54 11.56 23.13
N VAL A 122 1.53 10.62 22.20
CA VAL A 122 2.63 10.41 21.28
C VAL A 122 2.11 10.29 19.86
N TYR A 123 2.79 10.98 18.94
CA TYR A 123 2.65 10.75 17.52
C TYR A 123 3.95 10.22 16.94
N ALA A 124 3.85 9.35 15.93
CA ALA A 124 4.97 8.95 15.10
C ALA A 124 4.76 9.38 13.65
N ARG A 125 5.85 9.61 12.94
CA ARG A 125 5.88 9.95 11.52
C ARG A 125 6.78 8.96 10.80
N VAL A 126 6.28 8.41 9.69
CA VAL A 126 7.07 7.58 8.77
C VAL A 126 6.96 8.17 7.37
N VAL A 127 8.10 8.51 6.77
CA VAL A 127 8.13 9.05 5.41
C VAL A 127 8.56 7.95 4.43
N THR A 128 7.66 7.54 3.54
CA THR A 128 7.91 6.43 2.61
C THR A 128 9.10 6.71 1.67
N PRO A 129 9.84 5.66 1.25
CA PRO A 129 10.93 5.83 0.30
C PRO A 129 10.41 6.24 -1.09
N GLN A 130 11.16 7.10 -1.77
CA GLN A 130 10.73 7.81 -2.98
C GLN A 130 10.58 6.93 -4.24
N GLN A 131 11.02 5.67 -4.20
CA GLN A 131 11.19 4.81 -5.39
C GLN A 131 9.95 3.99 -5.80
N GLY A 132 8.90 3.93 -4.99
CA GLY A 132 7.86 2.89 -5.13
C GLY A 132 6.60 3.22 -5.93
N ALA A 133 6.21 4.49 -6.09
CA ALA A 133 4.95 4.84 -6.76
C ALA A 133 4.99 6.22 -7.44
N GLU A 134 4.25 6.35 -8.55
CA GLU A 134 3.90 7.64 -9.16
C GLU A 134 3.16 8.50 -8.12
N GLY A 135 3.88 9.28 -7.32
CA GLY A 135 3.29 9.98 -6.18
C GLY A 135 4.29 10.55 -5.16
N GLY A 136 5.57 10.19 -5.28
CA GLY A 136 6.63 10.71 -4.41
C GLY A 136 6.57 10.15 -3.00
N LYS A 137 7.29 10.79 -2.07
CA LYS A 137 7.25 10.42 -0.65
C LYS A 137 5.86 10.69 -0.08
N LYS A 138 5.33 9.74 0.69
CA LYS A 138 4.12 9.90 1.49
C LYS A 138 4.50 9.96 2.95
N THR A 139 3.85 10.85 3.70
CA THR A 139 4.04 10.98 5.13
C THR A 139 2.89 10.27 5.82
N LEU A 140 3.21 9.25 6.59
CA LEU A 140 2.28 8.48 7.41
C LEU A 140 2.35 9.02 8.84
N PHE A 141 1.21 9.35 9.44
CA PHE A 141 1.12 9.78 10.82
C PHE A 141 0.44 8.70 11.66
N PHE A 142 1.04 8.39 12.80
CA PHE A 142 0.53 7.42 13.76
C PHE A 142 0.31 8.10 15.10
N GLY A 143 -0.66 7.64 15.89
CA GLY A 143 -0.94 8.26 17.19
C GLY A 143 -1.46 7.30 18.25
N ALA A 144 -1.18 7.65 19.50
CA ALA A 144 -1.77 7.09 20.71
C ALA A 144 -1.78 8.15 21.82
N GLU A 145 -2.72 8.02 22.75
CA GLU A 145 -2.81 8.82 23.97
C GLU A 145 -2.59 7.93 25.20
N ASP A 146 -2.28 8.55 26.33
CA ASP A 146 -2.16 7.86 27.63
C ASP A 146 -1.17 6.66 27.63
N VAL A 147 -0.13 6.74 26.80
CA VAL A 147 0.97 5.77 26.81
C VAL A 147 1.70 5.89 28.14
N LYS A 148 1.93 4.76 28.83
CA LYS A 148 2.56 4.74 30.15
C LYS A 148 4.08 4.75 30.02
N LEU A 149 4.72 5.74 30.62
CA LEU A 149 6.18 5.89 30.70
C LEU A 149 6.60 5.83 32.17
N SER A 150 7.48 4.90 32.52
CA SER A 150 8.06 4.82 33.86
C SER A 150 9.10 5.93 34.10
N TYR A 151 9.31 6.28 35.37
CA TYR A 151 10.34 7.24 35.76
C TYR A 151 11.79 6.82 35.50
N ASN A 152 12.02 5.54 35.18
CA ASN A 152 13.32 5.05 34.74
C ASN A 152 13.49 5.02 33.22
N GLY A 153 12.62 5.69 32.46
CA GLY A 153 12.73 5.84 31.01
C GLY A 153 12.40 4.57 30.25
N LYS A 154 11.28 3.92 30.59
CA LYS A 154 10.78 2.75 29.87
C LYS A 154 9.29 2.86 29.61
N ILE A 155 8.87 2.46 28.41
CA ILE A 155 7.45 2.23 28.15
C ILE A 155 6.95 1.05 29.00
N ILE A 156 5.83 1.24 29.69
CA ILE A 156 5.16 0.18 30.46
C ILE A 156 4.09 -0.44 29.57
N GLY A 157 4.32 -1.68 29.13
CA GLY A 157 3.47 -2.36 28.15
C GLY A 157 3.93 -2.07 26.71
N ASP A 158 3.03 -2.24 25.74
CA ASP A 158 3.31 -1.94 24.34
C ASP A 158 2.78 -0.54 23.99
N ALA A 159 3.66 0.37 23.56
CA ALA A 159 3.25 1.65 23.00
C ALA A 159 2.89 1.48 21.52
N LYS A 160 1.68 0.98 21.28
CA LYS A 160 1.13 0.79 19.93
C LYS A 160 0.41 2.06 19.46
N LEU A 161 0.85 2.61 18.33
CA LEU A 161 0.26 3.81 17.70
C LEU A 161 -0.39 3.41 16.37
N SER A 162 -1.68 3.72 16.19
CA SER A 162 -2.40 3.43 14.93
C SER A 162 -2.04 4.44 13.85
N LEU A 163 -2.00 4.01 12.58
CA LEU A 163 -2.03 4.93 11.44
C LEU A 163 -3.32 5.75 11.51
N LEU A 164 -3.20 7.07 11.46
CA LEU A 164 -4.34 7.97 11.54
C LEU A 164 -4.99 8.07 10.15
N GLY A 165 -6.13 7.38 10.00
CA GLY A 165 -6.89 7.36 8.75
C GLY A 165 -6.31 6.46 7.66
N ASP A 166 -7.12 6.17 6.66
CA ASP A 166 -6.70 5.39 5.50
C ASP A 166 -5.79 6.23 4.60
N ILE A 167 -4.78 5.61 4.00
CA ILE A 167 -3.88 6.29 3.07
C ILE A 167 -4.06 5.69 1.68
N ASN A 168 -4.66 6.49 0.81
CA ASN A 168 -4.89 6.16 -0.60
C ASN A 168 -3.73 6.67 -1.48
N MET A 169 -3.15 5.77 -2.24
CA MET A 169 -2.04 6.03 -3.15
C MET A 169 -2.41 5.49 -4.53
N PRO A 170 -3.04 6.31 -5.40
CA PRO A 170 -3.21 5.93 -6.79
C PRO A 170 -1.85 5.87 -7.49
N PHE A 171 -1.68 4.92 -8.40
CA PHE A 171 -0.48 4.77 -9.23
C PHE A 171 -0.85 4.20 -10.60
N ASN A 172 0.13 4.18 -11.51
CA ASN A 172 -0.05 3.72 -12.88
C ASN A 172 -1.19 4.48 -13.57
N GLN A 173 -1.05 5.81 -13.65
CA GLN A 173 -2.04 6.70 -14.27
C GLN A 173 -3.45 6.57 -13.67
N ASN A 174 -3.53 6.44 -12.34
CA ASN A 174 -4.77 6.29 -11.57
C ASN A 174 -5.60 5.03 -11.94
N GLN A 175 -4.97 4.02 -12.53
CA GLN A 175 -5.60 2.72 -12.83
C GLN A 175 -5.48 1.73 -11.68
N TRP A 176 -4.58 1.99 -10.73
CA TRP A 176 -4.33 1.16 -9.56
C TRP A 176 -4.41 2.02 -8.32
N MET A 177 -4.91 1.44 -7.23
CA MET A 177 -4.99 2.08 -5.92
C MET A 177 -4.35 1.18 -4.90
N LEU A 178 -3.32 1.68 -4.21
CA LEU A 178 -2.81 1.08 -2.98
C LEU A 178 -3.46 1.83 -1.81
N THR A 179 -4.18 1.10 -0.96
CA THR A 179 -4.75 1.64 0.28
C THR A 179 -4.05 0.99 1.46
N LEU A 180 -3.47 1.80 2.33
CA LEU A 180 -3.12 1.37 3.69
C LEU A 180 -4.33 1.62 4.59
N GLU A 181 -4.80 0.56 5.24
CA GLU A 181 -5.94 0.61 6.15
C GLU A 181 -5.46 1.15 7.49
N GLY A 182 -5.97 2.32 7.85
CA GLY A 182 -5.69 3.00 9.10
C GLY A 182 -6.62 2.58 10.23
N GLY A 183 -6.43 3.28 11.34
CA GLY A 183 -7.23 3.21 12.54
C GLY A 183 -7.43 4.59 13.13
N ARG A 184 -7.71 4.62 14.43
CA ARG A 184 -7.90 5.86 15.19
C ARG A 184 -7.46 5.69 16.64
N ILE A 185 -7.29 6.80 17.33
CA ILE A 185 -7.03 6.83 18.77
C ILE A 185 -8.35 6.61 19.52
N ASN A 186 -8.38 5.66 20.45
CA ASN A 186 -9.52 5.47 21.34
C ASN A 186 -9.56 6.57 22.40
N LYS A 187 -10.54 7.48 22.34
CA LYS A 187 -10.63 8.57 23.32
C LYS A 187 -11.02 8.16 24.75
N LEU A 188 -11.39 6.89 24.98
CA LEU A 188 -11.71 6.39 26.31
C LEU A 188 -10.49 5.86 27.05
N ASN A 189 -9.51 5.30 26.33
CA ASN A 189 -8.35 4.64 26.95
C ASN A 189 -7.01 4.99 26.30
N GLY A 190 -7.01 5.86 25.30
CA GLY A 190 -5.85 6.34 24.54
C GLY A 190 -5.21 5.34 23.57
N GLY A 191 -5.65 4.07 23.61
CA GLY A 191 -5.07 3.00 22.81
C GLY A 191 -5.47 3.03 21.33
N SER A 192 -4.81 2.18 20.55
CA SER A 192 -5.12 1.92 19.14
C SER A 192 -6.52 1.31 18.97
N VAL A 193 -7.28 1.81 17.99
CA VAL A 193 -8.52 1.19 17.51
C VAL A 193 -8.28 0.70 16.09
N ASN A 194 -8.73 -0.53 15.81
CA ASN A 194 -8.51 -1.21 14.52
C ASN A 194 -7.02 -1.34 14.23
N ASP A 195 -6.37 -2.35 14.84
CA ASP A 195 -4.94 -2.70 14.69
C ASP A 195 -4.59 -3.20 13.26
N ASN A 196 -4.97 -2.44 12.24
CA ASN A 196 -4.69 -2.70 10.84
C ASN A 196 -3.24 -2.30 10.55
N THR A 197 -3.02 -1.00 10.35
CA THR A 197 -1.69 -0.41 10.20
C THR A 197 -1.29 0.31 11.48
N TYR A 198 -0.18 -0.09 12.09
CA TYR A 198 0.30 0.47 13.36
C TYR A 198 1.83 0.40 13.47
N VAL A 199 2.39 1.18 14.39
CA VAL A 199 3.78 1.03 14.85
C VAL A 199 3.82 0.70 16.34
N ILE A 200 4.85 -0.01 16.77
CA ILE A 200 5.20 -0.15 18.19
C ILE A 200 6.47 0.65 18.41
N ILE A 201 6.46 1.50 19.42
CA ILE A 201 7.61 2.33 19.79
C ILE A 201 8.18 1.92 21.15
N ASP A 202 9.43 2.32 21.38
CA ASP A 202 10.00 2.45 22.71
C ASP A 202 10.53 3.88 22.92
N CYS A 203 11.38 4.08 23.94
CA CYS A 203 11.95 5.39 24.23
C CYS A 203 13.00 5.83 23.20
N ASP A 204 13.55 4.91 22.42
CA ASP A 204 14.68 5.16 21.52
C ASP A 204 14.24 5.22 20.04
N GLY A 205 13.08 4.68 19.69
CA GLY A 205 12.57 4.76 18.33
C GLY A 205 11.40 3.85 18.02
N ILE A 206 11.21 3.59 16.72
CA ILE A 206 10.22 2.63 16.25
C ILE A 206 10.81 1.23 16.29
N LYS A 207 10.17 0.34 17.04
CA LYS A 207 10.56 -1.07 17.21
C LYS A 207 9.94 -2.00 16.17
N GLU A 208 8.73 -1.68 15.72
CA GLU A 208 7.96 -2.52 14.79
C GLU A 208 7.04 -1.69 13.91
N LEU A 209 6.89 -2.12 12.66
CA LEU A 209 5.89 -1.63 11.70
C LEU A 209 4.99 -2.79 11.26
N SER A 210 3.69 -2.64 11.44
CA SER A 210 2.68 -3.53 10.88
C SER A 210 1.87 -2.76 9.85
N LEU A 211 1.84 -3.22 8.60
CA LEU A 211 1.01 -2.64 7.55
C LEU A 211 -0.10 -3.62 7.17
N LYS A 212 -1.31 -3.10 7.02
CA LYS A 212 -2.43 -3.82 6.45
C LYS A 212 -3.09 -2.95 5.40
N GLY A 213 -3.50 -3.54 4.30
CA GLY A 213 -4.03 -2.78 3.19
C GLY A 213 -4.57 -3.64 2.07
N ASN A 214 -4.91 -2.97 0.98
CA ASN A 214 -5.35 -3.63 -0.24
C ASN A 214 -4.86 -2.89 -1.49
N VAL A 215 -4.78 -3.62 -2.59
CA VAL A 215 -4.61 -3.08 -3.93
C VAL A 215 -5.90 -3.29 -4.69
N GLN A 216 -6.43 -2.23 -5.29
CA GLN A 216 -7.57 -2.31 -6.20
C GLN A 216 -7.15 -1.89 -7.61
N ILE A 217 -7.68 -2.58 -8.61
CA ILE A 217 -7.37 -2.35 -10.01
C ILE A 217 -8.63 -1.94 -10.75
N SER A 218 -8.53 -0.86 -11.52
CA SER A 218 -9.60 -0.31 -12.34
C SER A 218 -10.17 -1.37 -13.29
N ARG A 219 -11.50 -1.31 -13.47
CA ARG A 219 -12.22 -2.10 -14.48
C ARG A 219 -11.79 -1.80 -15.91
N ASN A 220 -11.06 -0.72 -16.15
CA ASN A 220 -10.44 -0.43 -17.46
C ASN A 220 -9.29 -1.40 -17.78
N VAL A 221 -8.65 -1.98 -16.75
CA VAL A 221 -7.52 -2.90 -16.89
C VAL A 221 -7.97 -4.34 -16.68
N LEU A 222 -8.62 -4.63 -15.53
CA LEU A 222 -9.08 -5.97 -15.17
C LEU A 222 -10.53 -5.94 -14.70
N VAL A 223 -11.34 -6.91 -15.12
CA VAL A 223 -12.69 -7.11 -14.58
C VAL A 223 -12.70 -8.27 -13.58
N PRO A 224 -13.37 -8.13 -12.43
CA PRO A 224 -13.50 -9.22 -11.48
C PRO A 224 -14.52 -10.25 -11.96
N LEU A 225 -14.25 -11.51 -11.66
CA LEU A 225 -15.08 -12.68 -11.98
C LEU A 225 -15.62 -13.33 -10.70
N ASP A 226 -16.74 -14.03 -10.83
CA ASP A 226 -17.21 -14.96 -9.81
C ASP A 226 -16.47 -16.31 -9.85
N GLY A 227 -16.81 -17.23 -8.94
CA GLY A 227 -16.19 -18.55 -8.86
C GLY A 227 -16.45 -19.46 -10.09
N ASN A 228 -17.40 -19.10 -10.96
CA ASN A 228 -17.69 -19.82 -12.19
C ASN A 228 -17.05 -19.14 -13.42
N GLY A 229 -16.27 -18.08 -13.22
CA GLY A 229 -15.62 -17.32 -14.28
C GLY A 229 -16.52 -16.30 -14.96
N SER A 230 -17.72 -16.02 -14.43
CA SER A 230 -18.60 -15.00 -14.99
C SER A 230 -18.23 -13.61 -14.47
N VAL A 231 -18.29 -12.60 -15.35
CA VAL A 231 -17.97 -11.21 -15.00
C VAL A 231 -18.95 -10.68 -13.95
N LEU A 232 -18.43 -10.17 -12.84
CA LEU A 232 -19.24 -9.51 -11.82
C LEU A 232 -19.80 -8.18 -12.33
N PRO A 233 -21.00 -7.77 -11.87
CA PRO A 233 -21.61 -6.50 -12.26
C PRO A 233 -20.70 -5.32 -11.94
N GLU A 234 -20.87 -4.20 -12.65
CA GLU A 234 -20.03 -3.01 -12.47
C GLU A 234 -20.11 -2.44 -11.05
N PHE A 235 -21.31 -2.41 -10.48
CA PHE A 235 -21.55 -1.93 -9.11
C PHE A 235 -21.99 -3.09 -8.21
N GLY A 236 -21.46 -3.12 -7.00
CA GLY A 236 -21.91 -4.01 -5.93
C GLY A 236 -23.20 -3.52 -5.30
N SER A 237 -23.77 -4.34 -4.40
CA SER A 237 -25.02 -4.00 -3.68
C SER A 237 -24.89 -2.76 -2.78
N ASN A 238 -23.67 -2.36 -2.44
CA ASN A 238 -23.35 -1.15 -1.67
C ASN A 238 -23.21 0.11 -2.55
N GLY A 239 -23.45 0.01 -3.86
CA GLY A 239 -23.29 1.11 -4.82
C GLY A 239 -21.84 1.44 -5.18
N GLN A 240 -20.86 0.71 -4.65
CA GLN A 240 -19.45 0.88 -5.00
C GLN A 240 -19.10 0.05 -6.24
N THR A 241 -18.15 0.52 -7.05
CA THR A 241 -17.64 -0.22 -8.21
C THR A 241 -16.97 -1.52 -7.75
N ASN A 242 -17.40 -2.66 -8.30
CA ASN A 242 -16.73 -3.95 -8.09
C ASN A 242 -15.42 -3.94 -8.85
N ARG A 243 -14.30 -3.93 -8.14
CA ARG A 243 -12.94 -3.95 -8.71
C ARG A 243 -12.23 -5.24 -8.33
N VAL A 244 -11.22 -5.60 -9.11
CA VAL A 244 -10.28 -6.65 -8.70
C VAL A 244 -9.53 -6.12 -7.48
N ARG A 245 -9.60 -6.85 -6.37
CA ARG A 245 -9.00 -6.49 -5.08
C ARG A 245 -8.03 -7.56 -4.63
N GLY A 246 -6.84 -7.15 -4.23
CA GLY A 246 -5.85 -7.98 -3.54
C GLY A 246 -5.61 -7.45 -2.14
N ASP A 247 -5.91 -8.23 -1.11
CA ASP A 247 -5.67 -7.85 0.29
C ASP A 247 -4.28 -8.30 0.74
N PHE A 248 -3.65 -7.49 1.59
CA PHE A 248 -2.37 -7.80 2.20
C PHE A 248 -2.30 -7.38 3.67
N ALA A 249 -1.51 -8.13 4.42
CA ALA A 249 -1.05 -7.74 5.74
C ALA A 249 0.38 -8.24 5.91
N PHE A 250 1.25 -7.40 6.45
CA PHE A 250 2.59 -7.80 6.82
C PHE A 250 3.05 -7.08 8.09
N LYS A 251 3.96 -7.74 8.80
CA LYS A 251 4.59 -7.23 10.02
C LYS A 251 6.09 -7.38 9.86
N ALA A 252 6.78 -6.25 9.96
CA ALA A 252 8.20 -6.15 9.74
C ALA A 252 8.85 -5.31 10.85
N THR A 253 10.09 -5.64 11.17
CA THR A 253 10.93 -4.79 12.02
C THR A 253 11.63 -3.70 11.22
N ASP A 254 11.68 -3.82 9.89
CA ASP A 254 12.26 -2.85 8.95
C ASP A 254 11.42 -2.81 7.65
N TRP A 255 11.36 -1.64 7.01
CA TRP A 255 10.78 -1.45 5.67
C TRP A 255 11.42 -2.33 4.58
N ASN A 256 12.62 -2.87 4.81
CA ASN A 256 13.27 -3.80 3.88
C ASN A 256 12.87 -5.28 4.08
N ASP A 257 12.02 -5.61 5.06
CA ASP A 257 11.57 -6.98 5.35
C ASP A 257 10.06 -7.14 5.08
N ILE A 258 9.65 -6.77 3.86
CA ILE A 258 8.24 -6.81 3.46
C ILE A 258 7.95 -8.13 2.74
N LEU A 259 7.30 -9.05 3.45
CA LEU A 259 6.79 -10.30 2.90
C LEU A 259 5.26 -10.27 2.89
N VAL A 260 4.66 -10.40 1.71
CA VAL A 260 3.22 -10.21 1.52
C VAL A 260 2.56 -11.44 0.93
N LYS A 261 1.60 -12.01 1.67
CA LYS A 261 0.68 -13.01 1.13
C LYS A 261 -0.56 -12.31 0.57
N VAL A 262 -0.82 -12.47 -0.72
CA VAL A 262 -1.93 -11.83 -1.43
C VAL A 262 -2.96 -12.88 -1.82
N SER A 263 -4.21 -12.65 -1.41
CA SER A 263 -5.40 -13.24 -2.04
C SER A 263 -5.99 -12.19 -2.97
N ILE A 264 -6.16 -12.51 -4.25
CA ILE A 264 -6.69 -11.57 -5.26
C ILE A 264 -8.00 -12.11 -5.84
N THR A 265 -8.98 -11.23 -6.03
CA THR A 265 -10.25 -11.57 -6.68
C THR A 265 -9.98 -12.20 -8.05
N PRO A 266 -10.65 -13.32 -8.43
CA PRO A 266 -10.56 -13.85 -9.78
C PRO A 266 -10.85 -12.79 -10.82
N PHE A 267 -10.14 -12.81 -11.95
CA PHE A 267 -10.24 -11.71 -12.92
C PHE A 267 -10.03 -12.14 -14.36
N ALA A 268 -10.42 -11.26 -15.27
CA ALA A 268 -10.08 -11.32 -16.70
C ALA A 268 -9.54 -9.97 -17.18
N ILE A 269 -8.78 -9.97 -18.26
CA ILE A 269 -8.25 -8.74 -18.86
C ILE A 269 -9.38 -8.04 -19.61
N THR A 270 -9.63 -6.76 -19.30
CA THR A 270 -10.78 -6.00 -19.85
C THR A 270 -10.81 -5.97 -21.38
N SER A 271 -9.65 -5.90 -22.04
CA SER A 271 -9.55 -5.88 -23.51
C SER A 271 -10.01 -7.19 -24.17
N GLN A 272 -9.96 -8.32 -23.46
CA GLN A 272 -10.42 -9.62 -23.96
C GLN A 272 -11.94 -9.73 -23.88
N ILE A 273 -12.54 -9.22 -22.80
CA ILE A 273 -13.99 -9.17 -22.61
C ILE A 273 -14.69 -8.39 -23.72
N LYS A 274 -14.05 -7.30 -24.19
CA LYS A 274 -14.59 -6.47 -25.28
C LYS A 274 -14.69 -7.24 -26.62
N ASN A 275 -13.95 -8.33 -26.80
CA ASN A 275 -13.93 -9.17 -28.00
C ASN A 275 -14.64 -10.51 -27.76
N GLN A 276 -15.93 -10.44 -27.43
CA GLN A 276 -16.76 -11.57 -26.96
C GLN A 276 -16.71 -12.83 -27.84
N ASP A 277 -16.46 -12.68 -29.14
CA ASP A 277 -16.40 -13.80 -30.10
C ASP A 277 -15.20 -14.73 -29.89
N LYS A 278 -14.19 -14.29 -29.12
CA LYS A 278 -12.96 -15.07 -28.87
C LYS A 278 -12.89 -15.66 -27.46
N GLY A 279 -13.89 -15.39 -26.61
CA GLY A 279 -13.83 -15.68 -25.18
C GLY A 279 -12.75 -14.84 -24.47
N TYR A 280 -12.52 -15.14 -23.19
CA TYR A 280 -11.51 -14.49 -22.36
C TYR A 280 -10.84 -15.51 -21.44
N PHE A 281 -9.59 -15.22 -21.07
CA PHE A 281 -8.92 -16.00 -20.05
C PHE A 281 -9.43 -15.55 -18.68
N SER A 282 -9.75 -16.53 -17.85
CA SER A 282 -10.07 -16.33 -16.44
C SER A 282 -8.85 -16.71 -15.62
N PHE A 283 -8.53 -15.89 -14.62
CA PHE A 283 -7.41 -16.14 -13.72
C PHE A 283 -7.95 -16.36 -12.32
N PHE A 284 -7.76 -17.57 -11.80
CA PHE A 284 -8.08 -17.94 -10.42
C PHE A 284 -6.78 -18.10 -9.64
N VAL A 285 -6.44 -17.08 -8.86
CA VAL A 285 -5.23 -17.05 -8.04
C VAL A 285 -5.62 -17.39 -6.60
N ASN A 286 -5.25 -18.59 -6.16
CA ASN A 286 -5.60 -19.06 -4.83
C ASN A 286 -4.58 -18.63 -3.77
N ASN A 287 -3.32 -18.47 -4.15
CA ASN A 287 -2.25 -18.13 -3.23
C ASN A 287 -1.08 -17.48 -3.99
N ALA A 288 -0.85 -16.20 -3.74
CA ALA A 288 0.31 -15.48 -4.25
C ALA A 288 1.13 -14.87 -3.10
N VAL A 289 2.45 -14.82 -3.27
CA VAL A 289 3.37 -14.17 -2.34
C VAL A 289 4.15 -13.12 -3.13
N LEU A 290 4.04 -11.85 -2.73
CA LEU A 290 4.96 -10.80 -3.15
C LEU A 290 6.04 -10.67 -2.08
N ASP A 291 7.25 -11.08 -2.42
CA ASP A 291 8.41 -11.01 -1.55
C ASP A 291 9.30 -9.84 -1.96
N LEU A 292 9.43 -8.87 -1.06
CA LEU A 292 10.35 -7.74 -1.16
C LEU A 292 11.41 -7.78 -0.04
N SER A 293 11.42 -8.85 0.75
CA SER A 293 12.34 -9.01 1.87
C SER A 293 13.76 -9.33 1.39
N ASP A 294 14.76 -8.83 2.13
CA ASP A 294 16.15 -9.29 2.01
C ASP A 294 16.53 -10.30 3.11
N LEU A 295 15.62 -10.59 4.05
CA LEU A 295 15.93 -11.32 5.29
C LEU A 295 15.32 -12.72 5.36
N ARG A 296 14.22 -12.96 4.65
CA ARG A 296 13.45 -14.21 4.70
C ARG A 296 12.52 -14.33 3.50
N THR A 297 12.12 -15.55 3.18
CA THR A 297 11.05 -15.82 2.20
C THR A 297 9.91 -16.62 2.84
N ASP A 298 8.67 -16.45 2.36
CA ASP A 298 7.51 -17.19 2.89
C ASP A 298 7.71 -18.71 2.70
N PRO A 299 7.53 -19.55 3.75
CA PRO A 299 7.71 -20.99 3.65
C PRO A 299 6.81 -21.70 2.62
N SER A 300 5.73 -21.05 2.18
CA SER A 300 4.87 -21.55 1.10
C SER A 300 5.44 -21.34 -0.30
N VAL A 301 6.50 -20.54 -0.45
CA VAL A 301 7.23 -20.36 -1.71
C VAL A 301 8.06 -21.60 -1.99
N MET A 302 7.53 -22.44 -2.88
CA MET A 302 8.22 -23.63 -3.34
C MET A 302 8.98 -23.33 -4.64
N PHE A 303 10.29 -23.16 -4.54
CA PHE A 303 11.14 -23.01 -5.72
C PHE A 303 11.28 -24.35 -6.46
N PRO A 304 11.22 -24.35 -7.81
CA PRO A 304 11.54 -25.54 -8.58
C PRO A 304 12.96 -26.04 -8.26
N GLN A 305 13.14 -27.36 -8.14
CA GLN A 305 14.46 -27.95 -7.85
C GLN A 305 15.55 -27.48 -8.83
N TYR A 306 15.16 -27.24 -10.08
CA TYR A 306 16.01 -26.72 -11.14
C TYR A 306 16.71 -25.39 -10.77
N TYR A 307 16.05 -24.53 -9.98
CA TYR A 307 16.58 -23.23 -9.58
C TYR A 307 17.77 -23.39 -8.64
N ASN A 308 17.65 -24.33 -7.69
CA ASN A 308 18.74 -24.70 -6.78
C ASN A 308 19.90 -25.36 -7.55
N THR A 309 19.61 -26.32 -8.43
CA THR A 309 20.66 -27.10 -9.10
C THR A 309 21.47 -26.31 -10.13
N HIS A 310 20.96 -25.17 -10.60
CA HIS A 310 21.61 -24.32 -11.61
C HIS A 310 22.00 -22.94 -11.08
N GLY A 311 21.95 -22.72 -9.75
CA GLY A 311 22.42 -21.49 -9.13
C GLY A 311 21.59 -20.24 -9.47
N TYR A 312 20.30 -20.38 -9.78
CA TYR A 312 19.42 -19.23 -10.04
C TYR A 312 19.06 -18.46 -8.76
N LEU A 313 19.26 -19.07 -7.58
CA LEU A 313 19.06 -18.46 -6.27
C LEU A 313 20.41 -18.03 -5.68
N ILE A 314 21.06 -17.08 -6.35
CA ILE A 314 22.46 -16.68 -6.10
C ILE A 314 22.68 -16.20 -4.65
N GLY A 315 21.68 -15.60 -4.01
CA GLY A 315 21.72 -15.18 -2.60
C GLY A 315 21.14 -16.19 -1.59
N GLY A 316 20.73 -17.36 -2.06
CA GLY A 316 19.93 -18.32 -1.28
C GLY A 316 18.42 -18.08 -1.42
N THR A 317 17.62 -19.01 -0.90
CA THR A 317 16.15 -18.91 -0.92
C THR A 317 15.64 -17.75 -0.07
N GLU A 318 16.30 -17.46 1.05
CA GLU A 318 15.87 -16.44 2.03
C GLU A 318 16.06 -14.99 1.57
N SER A 319 16.84 -14.76 0.51
CA SER A 319 17.09 -13.43 -0.04
C SER A 319 16.39 -13.23 -1.39
N TRP A 320 15.44 -14.10 -1.72
CA TRP A 320 14.73 -14.02 -3.00
C TRP A 320 13.69 -12.90 -2.94
N ARG A 321 13.60 -12.15 -4.04
CA ARG A 321 12.56 -11.12 -4.24
C ARG A 321 11.78 -11.42 -5.51
N GLY A 322 10.46 -11.30 -5.43
CA GLY A 322 9.61 -11.47 -6.59
C GLY A 322 8.18 -11.82 -6.26
N LEU A 323 7.41 -12.18 -7.30
CA LEU A 323 6.04 -12.66 -7.17
C LEU A 323 6.01 -14.17 -7.37
N TYR A 324 5.58 -14.89 -6.34
CA TYR A 324 5.28 -16.32 -6.38
C TYR A 324 3.78 -16.50 -6.51
N VAL A 325 3.34 -17.38 -7.41
CA VAL A 325 1.94 -17.78 -7.54
C VAL A 325 1.90 -19.29 -7.46
N GLN A 326 1.29 -19.81 -6.39
CA GLN A 326 1.26 -21.24 -6.13
C GLN A 326 0.39 -21.99 -7.14
N THR A 327 -0.73 -21.39 -7.53
CA THR A 327 -1.65 -21.97 -8.50
C THR A 327 -2.32 -20.85 -9.28
N LEU A 328 -2.25 -20.98 -10.59
CA LEU A 328 -2.95 -20.14 -11.56
C LEU A 328 -3.78 -21.09 -12.42
N ASN A 329 -5.10 -21.08 -12.22
CA ASN A 329 -6.06 -21.84 -13.02
C ASN A 329 -6.86 -20.90 -13.91
#